data_AF-K2AQX2-F1
#
_entry.id   AF-K2AQX2-F1
#
_cell.length_a   1.000
_cell.length_b   1.000
_cell.length_c   1.000
_cell.angle_alpha   90.00
_cell.angle_beta   90.00
_cell.angle_gamma   90.00
#
_symmetry.space_group_name_H-M   'P 1'
#
loop_
_entity.id
_entity.type
_entity.pdbx_description
1 polymer ?
#
loop_
_entity_poly.entity_id
_entity_poly.type
_entity_poly.pdbx_seq_one_letter_code
_entity_poly.pdbx_strand_id
1 'polypeptide(L)'
;KNMIPNDPRSPMDPSGIRIGTPAMTTRGMKEAEMVKVAKWMDLAIANRTNEQELAKIKEEVKELCKGFPVPGIGNDSPINR
;
A
#
# COMPACT_ATOMS: atom_id res chain seq x y z
N LYS A 1 10.49 -2.66 -4.94
CA LYS A 1 11.42 -3.78 -4.67
C LYS A 1 12.78 -3.18 -4.35
N ASN A 2 13.47 -3.69 -3.34
CA ASN A 2 14.73 -3.17 -2.83
C ASN A 2 15.65 -4.33 -2.48
N MET A 3 16.93 -4.22 -2.85
CA MET A 3 17.96 -5.19 -2.47
C MET A 3 18.20 -5.15 -0.96
N ILE A 4 18.36 -6.33 -0.36
CA ILE A 4 18.72 -6.49 1.05
C ILE A 4 20.23 -6.80 1.18
N PRO A 5 20.85 -6.62 2.36
CA PRO A 5 22.23 -7.05 2.57
C PRO A 5 22.40 -8.54 2.23
N ASN A 6 23.41 -8.87 1.45
CA ASN A 6 23.70 -10.23 0.97
C ASN A 6 22.52 -10.90 0.23
N ASP A 7 21.71 -10.12 -0.51
CA ASP A 7 20.62 -10.66 -1.31
C ASP A 7 21.16 -11.68 -2.34
N PRO A 8 20.74 -12.96 -2.29
CA PRO A 8 21.18 -13.96 -3.26
C PRO A 8 20.55 -13.73 -4.64
N ARG A 9 19.54 -12.84 -4.75
CA ARG A 9 18.89 -12.52 -6.01
C ARG A 9 19.59 -11.38 -6.75
N SER A 10 19.34 -11.31 -8.06
CA SER A 10 19.95 -10.28 -8.90
C SER A 10 19.45 -8.88 -8.54
N PRO A 11 20.22 -7.82 -8.81
CA PRO A 11 19.76 -6.44 -8.63
C PRO A 11 18.48 -6.08 -9.39
N MET A 12 18.18 -6.81 -10.47
CA MET A 12 16.98 -6.61 -11.29
C MET A 12 15.74 -7.33 -10.74
N ASP A 13 15.92 -8.30 -9.82
CA ASP A 13 14.82 -8.95 -9.09
C ASP A 13 15.16 -9.15 -7.60
N PRO A 14 15.27 -8.06 -6.82
CA PRO A 14 15.67 -8.18 -5.43
C PRO A 14 14.53 -8.74 -4.57
N SER A 15 14.89 -9.37 -3.44
CA SER A 15 13.94 -10.04 -2.56
C SER A 15 13.19 -9.11 -1.59
N GLY A 16 13.66 -7.88 -1.39
CA GLY A 16 13.12 -6.94 -0.40
C GLY A 16 12.10 -5.92 -0.92
N ILE A 17 11.44 -5.25 0.04
CA ILE A 17 10.49 -4.15 -0.19
C ILE A 17 10.84 -3.01 0.78
N ARG A 18 10.89 -1.77 0.28
CA ARG A 18 10.99 -0.55 1.13
C ARG A 18 9.62 0.10 1.25
N ILE A 19 9.25 0.44 2.47
CA ILE A 19 7.97 1.06 2.82
C ILE A 19 8.25 2.41 3.46
N GLY A 20 7.42 3.41 3.16
CA GLY A 20 7.52 4.74 3.77
C GLY A 20 6.14 5.30 4.08
N THR A 21 6.03 6.01 5.20
CA THR A 21 4.81 6.69 5.65
C THR A 21 4.56 8.11 5.09
N PRO A 22 5.53 8.88 4.54
CA PRO A 22 5.30 10.28 4.20
C PRO A 22 4.07 10.58 3.33
N ALA A 23 3.82 9.77 2.29
CA ALA A 23 2.68 9.96 1.41
C ALA A 23 1.33 9.79 2.13
N MET A 24 1.26 8.84 3.07
CA MET A 24 0.05 8.56 3.83
C MET A 24 -0.18 9.61 4.92
N THR A 25 0.87 9.99 5.64
CA THR A 25 0.78 11.01 6.70
C THR A 25 0.46 12.40 6.14
N THR A 26 0.96 12.73 4.94
CA THR A 26 0.62 14.01 4.27
C THR A 26 -0.86 14.06 3.89
N ARG A 27 -1.49 12.91 3.62
CA ARG A 27 -2.93 12.79 3.36
C ARG A 27 -3.79 12.77 4.64
N GLY A 28 -3.17 12.80 5.83
CA GLY A 28 -3.88 12.83 7.12
C GLY A 28 -4.09 11.46 7.78
N MET A 29 -3.53 10.38 7.21
CA MET A 29 -3.59 9.05 7.84
C MET A 29 -2.74 8.99 9.12
N LYS A 30 -3.22 8.24 10.10
CA LYS A 30 -2.61 8.08 11.43
C LYS A 30 -2.32 6.60 11.73
N GLU A 31 -1.97 6.30 12.98
CA GLU A 31 -1.55 4.98 13.46
C GLU A 31 -2.62 3.91 13.20
N ALA A 32 -3.90 4.25 13.37
CA ALA A 32 -5.01 3.33 13.15
C ALA A 32 -5.08 2.83 11.70
N GLU A 33 -4.84 3.71 10.73
CA GLU A 33 -4.77 3.35 9.31
C GLU A 33 -3.50 2.54 9.01
N MET A 34 -2.37 2.86 9.63
CA MET A 34 -1.13 2.10 9.45
C MET A 34 -1.27 0.65 9.89
N VAL A 35 -2.00 0.37 10.98
CA VAL A 35 -2.28 -1.01 11.42
C VAL A 35 -3.08 -1.77 10.36
N LYS A 36 -4.07 -1.12 9.73
CA LYS A 36 -4.85 -1.74 8.63
C LYS A 36 -3.96 -2.04 7.42
N VAL A 37 -3.13 -1.07 7.02
CA VAL A 37 -2.19 -1.24 5.91
C VAL A 37 -1.24 -2.40 6.17
N ALA A 38 -0.63 -2.48 7.36
CA ALA A 38 0.26 -3.58 7.72
C ALA A 38 -0.44 -4.94 7.66
N LYS A 39 -1.69 -5.02 8.16
CA LYS A 39 -2.49 -6.24 8.10
C LYS A 39 -2.81 -6.66 6.67
N TRP A 40 -3.15 -5.72 5.78
CA TRP A 40 -3.37 -6.04 4.37
C TRP A 40 -2.10 -6.51 3.67
N MET A 41 -0.94 -5.95 4.00
CA MET A 41 0.34 -6.40 3.46
C MET A 41 0.63 -7.85 3.84
N ASP A 42 0.44 -8.21 5.11
CA ASP A 42 0.59 -9.58 5.60
C ASP A 42 -0.36 -10.55 4.89
N LEU A 43 -1.66 -10.20 4.84
CA LEU A 43 -2.68 -11.01 4.17
C LEU A 43 -2.40 -11.19 2.68
N ALA A 44 -1.95 -10.16 1.98
CA ALA A 44 -1.63 -10.23 0.55
C ALA A 44 -0.40 -11.11 0.28
N ILE A 45 0.60 -11.09 1.17
CA ILE A 45 1.77 -11.97 1.07
C ILE A 45 1.35 -13.43 1.31
N ALA A 46 0.58 -13.69 2.36
CA ALA A 46 0.09 -15.03 2.70
C ALA A 46 -0.81 -15.61 1.60
N ASN A 47 -1.64 -14.78 0.97
CA ASN A 47 -2.62 -15.17 -0.04
C ASN A 47 -2.21 -14.77 -1.46
N ARG A 48 -0.90 -14.70 -1.75
CA ARG A 48 -0.36 -14.19 -3.03
C ARG A 48 -0.90 -14.89 -4.31
N THR A 49 -1.47 -16.08 -4.20
CA THR A 49 -2.07 -16.84 -5.32
C THR A 49 -3.60 -16.89 -5.26
N ASN A 50 -4.23 -16.30 -4.25
CA ASN A 50 -5.68 -16.28 -4.10
C ASN A 50 -6.23 -14.95 -4.62
N GLU A 51 -6.67 -14.95 -5.88
CA GLU A 51 -7.17 -13.76 -6.57
C GLU A 51 -8.40 -13.14 -5.88
N GLN A 52 -9.24 -13.94 -5.22
CA GLN A 52 -10.45 -13.47 -4.55
C GLN A 52 -10.09 -12.64 -3.30
N GLU A 53 -9.16 -13.12 -2.48
CA GLU A 53 -8.67 -12.36 -1.32
C GLU A 53 -7.93 -11.10 -1.75
N LEU A 54 -7.11 -11.18 -2.81
CA LEU A 54 -6.43 -10.00 -3.35
C LEU A 54 -7.41 -8.95 -3.90
N ALA A 55 -8.51 -9.38 -4.55
CA ALA A 55 -9.55 -8.48 -5.02
C ALA A 55 -10.28 -7.81 -3.85
N LYS A 56 -10.58 -8.55 -2.78
CA LYS A 56 -11.17 -7.99 -1.56
C LYS A 56 -10.27 -6.95 -0.90
N ILE A 57 -8.99 -7.26 -0.69
CA ILE A 57 -8.01 -6.32 -0.13
C ILE A 57 -7.92 -5.06 -0.99
N LYS A 58 -7.94 -5.20 -2.33
CA LYS A 58 -7.92 -4.05 -3.25
C LYS A 58 -9.11 -3.11 -3.04
N GLU A 59 -10.32 -3.65 -2.89
CA GLU A 59 -11.51 -2.82 -2.65
C GLU A 59 -11.47 -2.15 -1.27
N GLU A 60 -11.03 -2.86 -0.22
CA GLU A 60 -10.85 -2.26 1.11
C GLU A 60 -9.81 -1.12 1.12
N VAL A 61 -8.70 -1.28 0.39
CA VAL A 61 -7.67 -0.25 0.23
C VAL A 61 -8.20 0.98 -0.50
N LYS A 62 -8.98 0.78 -1.58
CA LYS A 62 -9.63 1.89 -2.30
C LYS A 62 -10.57 2.65 -1.40
N GLU A 63 -11.40 1.94 -0.65
CA GLU A 63 -12.38 2.55 0.23
C GLU A 63 -11.71 3.39 1.33
N LEU A 64 -10.62 2.89 1.91
CA LEU A 64 -9.80 3.69 2.81
C LEU A 64 -9.27 4.95 2.12
N CYS A 65 -8.72 4.81 0.91
CA CYS A 65 -8.12 5.94 0.19
C CYS A 65 -9.11 7.07 -0.14
N LYS A 66 -10.39 6.77 -0.39
CA LYS A 66 -11.42 7.79 -0.66
C LYS A 66 -11.63 8.74 0.52
N GLY A 67 -11.42 8.27 1.75
CA GLY A 67 -11.52 9.09 2.95
C GLY A 67 -10.39 10.11 3.13
N PHE A 68 -9.33 10.03 2.33
CA PHE A 68 -8.14 10.87 2.48
C PHE A 68 -7.80 11.56 1.15
N PRO A 69 -8.27 12.80 0.91
CA PRO A 69 -8.06 13.50 -0.35
C PRO A 69 -6.57 13.70 -0.66
N VAL A 70 -6.23 13.74 -1.94
CA VAL A 70 -4.85 13.92 -2.40
C VAL A 70 -4.49 15.41 -2.35
N PRO A 71 -3.44 15.80 -1.58
CA PRO A 71 -2.95 17.16 -1.53
C PRO A 71 -2.54 17.68 -2.91
N GLY A 72 -2.85 18.94 -3.21
CA GLY A 72 -2.44 19.60 -4.46
C GLY A 72 -3.32 19.31 -5.67
N ILE A 73 -4.42 18.57 -5.49
CA ILE A 73 -5.39 18.29 -6.54
C ILE A 73 -6.77 18.73 -6.04
N GLY A 74 -7.54 19.44 -6.87
CA GLY A 74 -8.91 19.85 -6.52
C GLY A 74 -9.81 18.67 -6.19
N ASN A 75 -10.81 18.89 -5.32
CA ASN A 75 -11.79 17.86 -4.94
C ASN A 75 -12.63 17.35 -6.14
N ASP A 76 -12.58 18.07 -7.26
CA ASP A 76 -13.27 17.70 -8.50
C ASP A 76 -12.49 16.69 -9.35
N SER A 77 -11.25 16.37 -8.98
CA SER A 77 -10.41 15.47 -9.75
C SER A 77 -10.90 14.03 -9.68
N PRO A 78 -10.84 13.27 -10.81
CA PRO A 78 -11.21 11.85 -10.84
C PRO A 78 -10.35 10.97 -9.92
N ILE A 79 -9.23 11.48 -9.38
CA ILE A 79 -8.38 10.77 -8.41
C ILE A 79 -8.95 10.88 -6.98
N ASN A 80 -9.74 11.92 -6.71
CA ASN A 80 -10.38 12.18 -5.41
C ASN A 80 -11.87 11.74 -5.38
N ARG A 81 -12.40 11.20 -6.49
CA ARG A 81 -13.79 10.72 -6.62
C ARG A 81 -13.87 9.19 -6.63
#